data_AF-A0A4U2DXV2-F1
#
_entry.id   AF-A0A4U2DXV2-F1
#
_cell.length_a   1.000
_cell.length_b   1.000
_cell.length_c   1.000
_cell.angle_alpha   90.00
_cell.angle_beta   90.00
_cell.angle_gamma   90.00
#
_symmetry.space_group_name_H-M   'P 1'
#
loop_
_entity.id
_entity.type
_entity.pdbx_description
1 polymer ?
#
loop_
_entity_poly.entity_id
_entity_poly.type
_entity_poly.pdbx_seq_one_letter_code
_entity_poly.pdbx_strand_id
1 'polypeptide(L)'
;EATSNVMRLASGYSFSISEHPRSAINRDYLMLSVMHSGHDPQVHEDETNGLPTTYHNQFACIPRNVEFRAPKLEAPLVEGTQTAVVVGPAGEEIYTDKLGRIKVQFHWDRYG
;
A
#
# COMPACT_ATOMS: atom_id res chain seq x y z
N GLU A 1 7.46 16.92 2.08
CA GLU A 1 6.36 16.99 1.09
C GLU A 1 6.63 18.15 0.14
N ALA A 2 6.16 18.06 -1.11
CA ALA A 2 6.36 19.06 -2.15
C ALA A 2 5.12 19.14 -3.06
N THR A 3 5.03 20.21 -3.86
CA THR A 3 3.90 20.46 -4.76
C THR A 3 4.37 20.66 -6.20
N SER A 4 3.51 20.36 -7.17
CA SER A 4 3.79 20.52 -8.60
C SER A 4 2.50 20.65 -9.41
N ASN A 5 2.63 21.08 -10.67
CA ASN A 5 1.59 21.05 -11.70
C ASN A 5 1.87 19.98 -12.78
N VAL A 6 2.84 19.09 -12.56
CA VAL A 6 3.20 18.02 -13.49
C VAL A 6 2.20 16.86 -13.38
N MET A 7 1.38 16.67 -14.42
CA MET A 7 0.30 15.67 -14.44
C MET A 7 0.77 14.23 -14.49
N ARG A 8 1.98 13.98 -14.99
CA ARG A 8 2.53 12.64 -15.21
C ARG A 8 3.19 12.01 -13.97
N LEU A 9 3.15 12.69 -12.83
CA LEU A 9 3.71 12.14 -11.59
C LEU A 9 2.87 10.95 -11.13
N ALA A 10 3.53 9.85 -10.75
CA ALA A 10 2.87 8.64 -10.29
C ALA A 10 3.69 7.96 -9.17
N SER A 11 3.01 7.45 -8.15
CA SER A 11 3.63 6.68 -7.06
C SER A 11 4.37 5.45 -7.60
N GLY A 12 5.51 5.11 -7.00
CA GLY A 12 6.37 3.99 -7.43
C GLY A 12 7.33 4.33 -8.58
N TYR A 13 7.14 5.44 -9.28
CA TYR A 13 8.06 5.90 -10.32
C TYR A 13 9.17 6.78 -9.75
N SER A 14 10.29 6.86 -10.49
CA SER A 14 11.39 7.76 -10.16
C SER A 14 11.39 8.99 -11.07
N PHE A 15 11.88 10.11 -10.55
CA PHE A 15 12.05 11.36 -11.29
C PHE A 15 13.30 12.10 -10.80
N SER A 16 13.78 13.07 -11.57
CA SER A 16 14.92 13.91 -11.18
C SER A 16 14.49 15.35 -10.99
N ILE A 17 15.09 16.03 -10.02
CA ILE A 17 14.96 17.49 -9.83
C ILE A 17 16.25 18.15 -10.32
N SER A 18 16.13 19.25 -11.04
CA SER A 18 17.22 20.11 -11.51
C SER A 18 16.91 21.57 -11.20
N GLU A 19 17.92 22.44 -11.25
CA GLU A 19 17.80 23.90 -11.09
C GLU A 19 17.22 24.39 -9.74
N HIS A 20 17.15 23.52 -8.73
CA HIS A 20 16.79 23.93 -7.39
C HIS A 20 17.92 24.80 -6.78
N PRO A 21 17.63 25.96 -6.17
CA PRO A 21 18.64 26.87 -5.60
C PRO A 21 19.59 26.19 -4.60
N ARG A 22 19.05 25.23 -3.84
CA ARG A 22 19.86 24.34 -3.01
C ARG A 22 20.34 23.15 -3.84
N SER A 23 21.63 23.13 -4.18
CA SER A 23 22.28 22.09 -4.98
C SER A 23 22.04 20.67 -4.47
N ALA A 24 21.95 20.48 -3.15
CA ALA A 24 21.69 19.18 -2.56
C ALA A 24 20.34 18.56 -2.98
N ILE A 25 19.36 19.33 -3.46
CA ILE A 25 18.07 18.80 -3.92
C ILE A 25 18.11 18.34 -5.39
N ASN A 26 19.13 18.76 -6.16
CA ASN A 26 19.25 18.41 -7.57
C ASN A 26 19.76 16.97 -7.74
N ARG A 27 18.86 16.00 -7.62
CA ARG A 27 19.14 14.55 -7.69
C ARG A 27 17.90 13.77 -8.09
N ASP A 28 18.01 12.44 -8.12
CA ASP A 28 16.93 11.50 -8.37
C ASP A 28 16.18 11.10 -7.09
N TYR A 29 14.86 10.93 -7.25
CA TYR A 29 13.92 10.64 -6.18
C TYR A 29 12.98 9.51 -6.59
N LEU A 30 12.58 8.70 -5.61
CA LEU A 30 11.49 7.74 -5.69
C LEU A 30 10.20 8.37 -5.16
N MET A 31 9.14 8.33 -5.97
CA MET A 31 7.81 8.83 -5.59
C MET A 31 7.12 7.82 -4.64
N LEU A 32 6.83 8.25 -3.41
CA LEU A 32 6.12 7.42 -2.42
C LEU A 32 4.60 7.59 -2.52
N SER A 33 4.14 8.84 -2.62
CA SER A 33 2.73 9.17 -2.76
C SER A 33 2.56 10.44 -3.60
N VAL A 34 1.48 10.50 -4.35
CA VAL A 34 1.03 11.71 -5.05
C VAL A 34 -0.48 11.81 -4.96
N MET A 35 -0.96 13.01 -4.64
CA MET A 35 -2.37 13.36 -4.61
C MET A 35 -2.62 14.44 -5.66
N HIS A 36 -3.47 14.13 -6.63
CA HIS A 36 -3.82 15.03 -7.73
C HIS A 36 -5.12 15.76 -7.42
N SER A 37 -5.15 17.07 -7.70
CA SER A 37 -6.33 17.90 -7.59
C SER A 37 -6.48 18.71 -8.88
N GLY A 38 -7.64 18.58 -9.51
CA GLY A 38 -8.01 19.30 -10.72
C GLY A 38 -9.40 19.88 -10.57
N HIS A 39 -9.61 21.08 -11.10
CA HIS A 39 -10.90 21.74 -11.14
C HIS A 39 -11.14 22.28 -12.54
N ASP A 40 -12.22 21.82 -13.17
CA ASP A 40 -12.63 22.25 -14.51
C ASP A 40 -14.04 22.87 -14.48
N PRO A 41 -14.14 24.21 -14.37
CA PRO A 41 -15.42 24.89 -14.28
C PRO A 41 -16.17 24.95 -15.62
N GLN A 42 -15.53 24.60 -16.75
CA GLN A 42 -16.13 24.66 -18.09
C GLN A 42 -17.01 23.44 -18.42
N VAL A 43 -16.99 22.40 -17.58
CA VAL A 43 -17.77 21.18 -17.78
C VAL A 43 -19.25 21.37 -17.39
N HIS A 44 -19.54 22.36 -16.53
CA HIS A 44 -20.90 22.70 -16.09
C HIS A 44 -21.37 23.98 -16.78
N GLU A 45 -22.38 23.89 -17.64
CA GLU A 45 -22.92 25.02 -18.41
C GLU A 45 -23.31 26.21 -17.49
N ASP A 46 -23.83 25.94 -16.29
CA ASP A 46 -24.27 26.95 -15.30
C ASP A 46 -23.14 27.60 -14.49
N GLU A 47 -21.92 27.03 -14.49
CA GLU A 47 -20.76 27.53 -13.74
C GLU A 47 -19.67 28.14 -14.65
N THR A 48 -20.06 28.47 -15.89
CA THR A 48 -19.18 29.08 -16.89
C THR A 48 -18.85 30.53 -16.53
N ASN A 49 -18.12 30.73 -15.42
CA ASN A 49 -17.67 32.02 -14.89
C ASN A 49 -16.38 32.53 -15.57
N GLY A 50 -15.97 31.92 -16.69
CA GLY A 50 -14.73 32.26 -17.40
C GLY A 50 -13.44 31.89 -16.64
N LEU A 51 -13.54 31.11 -15.56
CA LEU A 51 -12.39 30.64 -14.81
C LEU A 51 -11.62 29.58 -15.62
N PRO A 52 -10.27 29.56 -15.53
CA PRO A 52 -9.47 28.57 -16.23
C PRO A 52 -9.56 27.20 -15.53
N THR A 53 -9.39 26.13 -16.31
CA THR A 53 -9.13 24.79 -15.77
C THR A 53 -7.82 24.81 -14.97
N THR A 54 -7.85 24.30 -13.74
CA THR A 54 -6.69 24.27 -12.85
C THR A 54 -6.27 22.85 -12.50
N TYR A 55 -4.97 22.65 -12.32
CA TYR A 55 -4.40 21.38 -11.88
C TYR A 55 -3.23 21.66 -10.93
N HIS A 56 -3.17 20.90 -9.84
CA HIS A 56 -2.01 20.82 -8.97
C HIS A 56 -1.92 19.44 -8.30
N ASN A 57 -0.77 19.16 -7.71
CA ASN A 57 -0.58 17.97 -6.90
C ASN A 57 0.28 18.24 -5.68
N GLN A 58 0.15 17.35 -4.70
CA GLN A 58 0.98 17.27 -3.51
C GLN A 58 1.60 15.88 -3.47
N PHE A 59 2.89 15.78 -3.17
CA PHE A 59 3.59 14.51 -3.22
C PHE A 59 4.65 14.36 -2.13
N ALA A 60 4.93 13.11 -1.78
CA ALA A 60 6.02 12.69 -0.92
C ALA A 60 7.00 11.82 -1.71
N CYS A 61 8.28 12.07 -1.53
CA CYS A 61 9.35 11.33 -2.20
C CYS A 61 10.57 11.20 -1.28
N ILE A 62 11.41 10.22 -1.59
CA ILE A 62 12.71 10.00 -0.92
C ILE A 62 13.82 9.96 -1.97
N PRO A 63 15.07 10.29 -1.62
CA PRO A 63 16.19 10.09 -2.53
C PRO A 63 16.23 8.64 -3.02
N ARG A 64 16.49 8.43 -4.31
CA ARG A 64 16.36 7.10 -4.93
C ARG A 64 17.35 6.06 -4.39
N ASN A 65 18.47 6.52 -3.83
CA ASN A 65 19.47 5.66 -3.17
C ASN A 65 19.06 5.21 -1.76
N VAL A 66 17.93 5.69 -1.23
CA VAL A 66 17.36 5.23 0.04
C VAL A 66 16.36 4.12 -0.25
N GLU A 67 16.59 2.93 0.30
CA GLU A 67 15.66 1.82 0.14
C GLU A 67 14.38 2.07 0.92
N PHE A 68 13.25 2.06 0.22
CA PHE A 68 11.94 2.09 0.85
C PHE A 68 11.62 0.73 1.50
N ARG A 69 11.04 0.77 2.69
CA ARG A 69 10.44 -0.37 3.39
C ARG A 69 9.05 0.05 3.84
N ALA A 70 8.05 -0.74 3.48
CA ALA A 70 6.69 -0.50 3.91
C ALA A 70 6.60 -0.60 5.46
N PRO A 71 5.81 0.24 6.12
CA PRO A 71 5.53 0.08 7.54
C PRO A 71 4.96 -1.31 7.84
N LYS A 72 5.33 -1.87 9.00
CA LYS A 72 4.82 -3.16 9.44
C LYS A 72 3.32 -3.03 9.73
N LEU A 73 2.50 -3.87 9.11
CA LEU A 73 1.10 -4.02 9.47
C LEU A 73 0.97 -4.76 10.80
N GLU A 74 -0.12 -4.51 11.52
CA GLU A 74 -0.43 -5.26 12.74
C GLU A 74 -0.50 -6.76 12.44
N ALA A 75 0.15 -7.56 13.30
CA ALA A 75 0.13 -9.00 13.14
C ALA A 75 -1.29 -9.51 13.48
N PRO A 76 -1.82 -10.50 12.72
CA PRO A 76 -3.06 -11.15 13.09
C PRO A 76 -2.98 -11.68 14.52
N LEU A 77 -4.00 -11.38 15.32
CA LEU A 77 -4.06 -11.76 16.72
C LEU A 77 -5.14 -12.83 16.93
N VAL A 78 -4.79 -13.88 17.66
CA VAL A 78 -5.75 -14.84 18.21
C VAL A 78 -6.02 -14.43 19.65
N GLU A 79 -7.17 -13.81 19.91
CA GLU A 79 -7.50 -13.22 21.22
C GLU A 79 -7.66 -14.25 22.35
N GLY A 80 -7.91 -15.53 22.02
CA GLY A 80 -8.16 -16.56 23.02
C GLY A 80 -8.03 -17.99 22.47
N THR A 81 -8.20 -18.96 23.37
CA THR A 81 -8.16 -20.38 22.98
C THR A 81 -9.35 -20.74 22.12
N GLN A 82 -9.14 -21.58 21.11
CA GLN A 82 -10.18 -22.07 20.21
C GLN A 82 -10.25 -23.60 20.26
N THR A 83 -11.44 -24.16 20.02
CA THR A 83 -11.62 -25.60 19.83
C THR A 83 -11.42 -25.97 18.36
N ALA A 84 -11.08 -27.22 18.11
CA ALA A 84 -10.85 -27.77 16.78
C ALA A 84 -11.19 -29.27 16.78
N VAL A 85 -11.41 -29.83 15.59
CA VAL A 85 -11.68 -31.26 15.42
C VAL A 85 -10.37 -32.00 15.20
N VAL A 86 -10.11 -33.09 15.92
CA VAL A 86 -8.94 -33.95 15.67
C VAL A 86 -9.13 -34.69 14.35
N VAL A 87 -8.12 -34.63 13.48
CA VAL A 87 -8.18 -35.22 12.13
C VAL A 87 -7.01 -36.16 11.87
N GLY A 88 -7.26 -37.17 11.04
CA GLY A 88 -6.29 -38.18 10.62
C GLY A 88 -6.67 -38.78 9.26
N PRO A 89 -5.83 -39.68 8.71
CA PRO A 89 -6.14 -40.42 7.48
C PRO A 89 -7.48 -41.18 7.58
N ALA A 90 -8.12 -41.41 6.43
CA ALA A 90 -9.37 -42.15 6.39
C ALA A 90 -9.18 -43.58 6.95
N GLY A 91 -10.02 -43.95 7.91
CA GLY A 91 -9.99 -45.27 8.55
C GLY A 91 -9.04 -45.38 9.75
N GLU A 92 -8.29 -44.33 10.10
CA GLU A 92 -7.44 -44.32 11.30
C GLU A 92 -8.11 -43.56 12.45
N GLU A 93 -8.35 -44.25 13.57
CA GLU A 93 -8.95 -43.65 14.77
C GLU A 93 -7.91 -42.87 15.60
N ILE A 94 -6.67 -43.35 15.65
CA ILE A 94 -5.57 -42.73 16.41
C ILE A 94 -4.43 -42.41 15.45
N TYR A 95 -4.23 -41.13 15.19
CA TYR A 95 -3.16 -40.63 14.33
C TYR A 95 -2.25 -39.66 15.09
N THR A 96 -1.06 -40.13 15.47
CA THR A 96 -0.07 -39.37 16.25
C THR A 96 1.34 -39.54 15.71
N ASP A 97 2.21 -38.58 15.99
CA ASP A 97 3.64 -38.71 15.70
C ASP A 97 4.44 -39.30 16.88
N LYS A 98 5.75 -39.48 16.68
CA LYS A 98 6.67 -40.01 17.72
C LYS A 98 6.74 -39.15 19.00
N LEU A 99 6.22 -37.92 18.95
CA LEU A 99 6.17 -36.98 20.07
C LEU A 99 4.76 -36.87 20.68
N GLY A 100 3.79 -37.66 20.19
CA GLY A 100 2.41 -37.65 20.66
C GLY A 100 1.59 -36.45 20.18
N ARG A 101 2.02 -35.74 19.13
CA ARG A 101 1.27 -34.62 18.54
C ARG A 101 0.16 -35.13 17.63
N ILE A 102 -0.95 -34.40 17.61
CA ILE A 102 -2.10 -34.64 16.71
C ILE A 102 -2.22 -33.52 15.68
N LYS A 103 -2.95 -33.78 14.60
CA LYS A 103 -3.43 -32.74 13.67
C LYS A 103 -4.88 -32.40 14.02
N VAL A 104 -5.23 -31.13 13.85
CA VAL A 104 -6.59 -30.64 14.06
C VAL A 104 -7.03 -29.78 12.87
N GLN A 105 -8.32 -29.79 12.59
CA GLN A 105 -8.97 -28.86 11.67
C GLN A 105 -9.78 -27.86 12.50
N PHE A 106 -9.46 -26.58 12.36
CA PHE A 106 -10.23 -25.51 13.00
C PHE A 106 -11.59 -25.33 12.30
N HIS A 107 -12.60 -24.87 13.04
CA HIS A 107 -13.96 -24.70 12.50
C HIS A 107 -14.05 -23.66 11.36
N TRP A 108 -13.08 -22.76 11.26
CA TRP A 108 -12.98 -21.76 10.21
C TRP A 108 -12.15 -22.23 9.00
N ASP A 109 -11.50 -23.40 9.08
CA ASP A 109 -10.77 -23.98 7.95
C ASP A 109 -11.73 -24.66 6.98
N ARG A 110 -11.97 -23.99 5.86
CA ARG A 110 -12.90 -24.45 4.81
C ARG A 110 -12.31 -25.51 3.89
N TYR A 111 -11.00 -25.71 3.90
CA TYR A 111 -10.33 -26.56 2.93
C TYR A 111 -9.86 -27.87 3.54
N GLY A 112 -9.46 -27.85 4.82
CA GLY A 112 -8.96 -29.04 5.53
C GLY A 112 -7.56 -29.46 5.10
#